data_AF-A0A5C6QWY2-F1
#
_entry.id   AF-A0A5C6QWY2-F1
#
_cell.length_a   1.000
_cell.length_b   1.000
_cell.length_c   1.000
_cell.angle_alpha   90.00
_cell.angle_beta   90.00
_cell.angle_gamma   90.00
#
_symmetry.space_group_name_H-M   'P 1'
#
loop_
_entity.id
_entity.type
_entity.pdbx_description
1 polymer ?
#
loop_
_entity_poly.entity_id
_entity_poly.type
_entity_poly.pdbx_seq_one_letter_code
_entity_poly.pdbx_strand_id
1 'polypeptide(L)'
;MALLFGTVSRYLDDKGFGFIEVSGYKDIFFHIRKIKDESTKQLLAKFDTYNYENNSNVKSSHLTVWFDNEKTDKGNALAKHWHNVNDIPNQQLVDFVAQLKDKFVVNARITQTDILALKSLILSDVITATEKSAWIEQLTIHAHWKKTELSSPHWLDEVSCCLLGEEETLALKRQIQKQKFEARCTKYKENATDIRNDDAMRHVCLNCASDNTDYKIKFADPYKPVTEFVPTYWVHSAQGYQRCQHCATEWYINHCWSCHSGRVDDRDPATPRCGACNWCKCSKCQSCSLMGCSTNPYSKDNKYVDAAPKVTSSIVAKDEDFEILF
;
A
#
# COMPACT_ATOMS: atom_id res chain seq x y z
N MET A 1 7.47 -36.04 11.11
CA MET A 1 6.71 -35.55 9.94
C MET A 1 6.50 -34.06 10.14
N ALA A 2 6.66 -33.27 9.09
CA ALA A 2 6.43 -31.83 9.17
C ALA A 2 4.97 -31.55 8.82
N LEU A 3 4.29 -30.78 9.68
CA LEU A 3 2.98 -30.21 9.38
C LEU A 3 3.15 -29.11 8.33
N LEU A 4 2.36 -29.17 7.27
CA LEU A 4 2.31 -28.20 6.19
C LEU A 4 0.90 -27.66 6.01
N PHE A 5 0.83 -26.46 5.45
CA PHE A 5 -0.38 -25.82 4.99
C PHE A 5 -0.21 -25.43 3.53
N GLY A 6 -1.23 -25.67 2.72
CA GLY A 6 -1.18 -25.34 1.30
C GLY A 6 -2.53 -25.09 0.68
N THR A 7 -2.50 -24.61 -0.56
CA THR A 7 -3.70 -24.45 -1.41
C THR A 7 -3.69 -25.51 -2.50
N VAL A 8 -4.82 -26.16 -2.75
CA VAL A 8 -4.95 -27.09 -3.86
C VAL A 8 -4.78 -26.30 -5.16
N SER A 9 -3.73 -26.59 -5.90
CA SER A 9 -3.43 -25.92 -7.18
C SER A 9 -4.15 -26.59 -8.34
N ARG A 10 -4.35 -27.91 -8.25
CA ARG A 10 -5.04 -28.71 -9.26
C ARG A 10 -5.62 -29.99 -8.67
N TYR A 11 -6.79 -30.39 -9.16
CA TYR A 11 -7.38 -31.69 -8.89
C TYR A 11 -7.96 -32.29 -10.17
N LEU A 12 -7.58 -33.53 -10.47
CA LEU A 12 -8.06 -34.31 -11.61
C LEU A 12 -9.02 -35.38 -11.06
N ASP A 13 -10.31 -35.06 -11.05
CA ASP A 13 -11.35 -35.91 -10.44
C ASP A 13 -11.41 -37.30 -11.10
N ASP A 14 -11.31 -37.34 -12.43
CA ASP A 14 -11.26 -38.56 -13.25
C ASP A 14 -10.14 -39.52 -12.85
N LYS A 15 -9.01 -38.98 -12.38
CA LYS A 15 -7.84 -39.76 -11.95
C LYS A 15 -7.72 -39.89 -10.43
N GLY A 16 -8.53 -39.14 -9.68
CA GLY A 16 -8.53 -39.15 -8.22
C GLY A 16 -7.24 -38.60 -7.57
N PHE A 17 -6.50 -37.71 -8.23
CA PHE A 17 -5.29 -37.10 -7.65
C PHE A 17 -5.17 -35.61 -7.97
N GLY A 18 -4.32 -34.92 -7.20
CA GLY A 18 -4.06 -33.51 -7.37
C GLY A 18 -2.71 -33.07 -6.82
N PHE A 19 -2.53 -31.75 -6.79
CA PHE A 19 -1.34 -31.08 -6.29
C PHE A 19 -1.72 -29.94 -5.34
N ILE A 20 -0.89 -29.75 -4.31
CA ILE A 20 -1.02 -28.69 -3.31
C ILE A 20 0.20 -27.78 -3.41
N GLU A 21 -0.03 -26.51 -3.66
CA GLU A 21 0.98 -25.46 -3.57
C GLU A 21 1.26 -25.12 -2.10
N VAL A 22 2.53 -25.20 -1.71
CA VAL A 22 3.01 -24.89 -0.36
C VAL A 22 4.14 -23.88 -0.45
N SER A 23 4.12 -22.87 0.42
CA SER A 23 5.10 -21.80 0.38
C SER A 23 6.54 -22.31 0.56
N GLY A 24 7.38 -22.09 -0.45
CA GLY A 24 8.80 -22.50 -0.42
C GLY A 24 9.06 -23.96 -0.80
N TYR A 25 8.03 -24.72 -1.21
CA TYR A 25 8.17 -26.11 -1.65
C TYR A 25 7.75 -26.25 -3.11
N LYS A 26 8.17 -27.36 -3.73
CA LYS A 26 7.51 -27.83 -4.95
C LYS A 26 6.13 -28.37 -4.58
N ASP A 27 5.22 -28.33 -5.56
CA ASP A 27 3.88 -28.91 -5.44
C ASP A 27 3.90 -30.30 -4.80
N ILE A 28 3.03 -30.47 -3.80
CA ILE A 28 2.89 -31.72 -3.07
C ILE A 28 1.80 -32.56 -3.72
N PHE A 29 2.16 -33.77 -4.13
CA PHE A 29 1.21 -34.72 -4.70
C PHE A 29 0.23 -35.23 -3.64
N PHE A 30 -1.06 -35.36 -3.99
CA PHE A 30 -2.00 -36.09 -3.15
C PHE A 30 -2.93 -36.96 -3.98
N HIS A 31 -3.36 -38.08 -3.40
CA HIS A 31 -4.42 -38.93 -3.93
C HIS A 31 -5.67 -38.79 -3.06
N ILE A 32 -6.86 -38.76 -3.66
CA ILE A 32 -8.13 -38.52 -2.96
C ILE A 32 -8.38 -39.51 -1.81
N ARG A 33 -7.91 -40.75 -1.94
CA ARG A 33 -7.96 -41.79 -0.89
C ARG A 33 -7.24 -41.41 0.40
N LYS A 34 -6.28 -40.47 0.38
CA LYS A 34 -5.58 -39.97 1.57
C LYS A 34 -6.38 -38.90 2.31
N ILE A 35 -7.38 -38.30 1.65
CA ILE A 35 -8.32 -37.36 2.24
C ILE A 35 -9.48 -38.17 2.77
N LYS A 36 -9.62 -38.25 4.09
CA LYS A 36 -10.69 -39.03 4.74
C LYS A 36 -11.97 -38.24 4.95
N ASP A 37 -11.86 -36.93 4.98
CA ASP A 37 -13.00 -36.04 5.20
C ASP A 37 -13.87 -35.91 3.94
N GLU A 38 -15.16 -36.21 4.07
CA GLU A 38 -16.10 -36.19 2.94
C GLU A 38 -16.42 -34.77 2.48
N SER A 39 -16.40 -33.77 3.37
CA SER A 39 -16.67 -32.39 2.99
C SER A 39 -15.56 -31.83 2.09
N THR A 40 -14.29 -32.12 2.41
CA THR A 40 -13.14 -31.79 1.57
C THR A 40 -13.22 -32.51 0.22
N LYS A 41 -13.64 -33.79 0.18
CA LYS A 41 -13.84 -34.50 -1.10
C LYS A 41 -14.93 -33.86 -1.95
N GLN A 42 -16.04 -33.42 -1.35
CA GLN A 42 -17.10 -32.72 -2.07
C GLN A 42 -16.63 -31.36 -2.61
N LEU A 43 -15.80 -30.65 -1.85
CA LEU A 43 -15.17 -29.42 -2.33
C LEU A 43 -14.19 -29.69 -3.47
N LEU A 44 -13.43 -30.78 -3.41
CA LEU A 44 -12.54 -31.21 -4.48
C LEU A 44 -13.29 -31.60 -5.75
N ALA A 45 -14.41 -32.31 -5.65
CA ALA A 45 -15.24 -32.66 -6.81
C ALA A 45 -15.83 -31.42 -7.50
N LYS A 46 -16.02 -30.33 -6.76
CA LYS A 46 -16.41 -29.01 -7.28
C LYS A 46 -15.22 -28.12 -7.62
N PHE A 47 -14.00 -28.57 -7.31
CA PHE A 47 -12.78 -27.81 -7.55
C PHE A 47 -12.53 -27.87 -9.05
N ASP A 48 -12.96 -26.78 -9.70
CA ASP A 48 -13.12 -26.75 -11.14
C ASP A 48 -11.79 -26.97 -11.84
N THR A 49 -11.67 -28.13 -12.50
CA THR A 49 -10.52 -28.47 -13.34
C THR A 49 -10.40 -27.50 -14.53
N TYR A 50 -11.48 -26.75 -14.81
CA TYR A 50 -11.60 -25.81 -15.93
C TYR A 50 -10.70 -24.57 -15.85
N ASN A 51 -10.13 -24.26 -14.67
CA ASN A 51 -9.26 -23.10 -14.47
C ASN A 51 -7.81 -23.27 -14.99
N TYR A 52 -7.39 -24.48 -15.38
CA TYR A 52 -6.01 -24.69 -15.85
C TYR A 52 -5.85 -24.48 -17.37
N GLU A 53 -6.85 -24.85 -18.17
CA GLU A 53 -6.76 -24.77 -19.64
C GLU A 53 -7.28 -23.45 -20.20
N ASN A 54 -8.18 -22.77 -19.49
CA ASN A 54 -8.73 -21.49 -19.91
C ASN A 54 -8.29 -20.40 -18.92
N ASN A 55 -7.42 -19.51 -19.42
CA ASN A 55 -6.82 -18.35 -18.78
C ASN A 55 -7.86 -17.30 -18.32
N SER A 56 -8.86 -17.72 -17.55
CA SER A 56 -10.01 -16.92 -17.16
C SER A 56 -9.80 -16.37 -15.76
N ASN A 57 -10.03 -15.06 -15.63
CA ASN A 57 -9.93 -14.27 -14.40
C ASN A 57 -10.97 -14.65 -13.32
N VAL A 58 -11.46 -15.89 -13.29
CA VAL A 58 -12.37 -16.36 -12.24
C VAL A 58 -11.55 -16.60 -10.98
N LYS A 59 -11.83 -15.83 -9.91
CA LYS A 59 -11.26 -16.05 -8.58
C LYS A 59 -11.63 -17.46 -8.12
N SER A 60 -10.76 -18.43 -8.37
CA SER A 60 -10.89 -19.77 -7.81
C SER A 60 -10.95 -19.65 -6.29
N SER A 61 -12.01 -20.14 -5.67
CA SER A 61 -12.03 -20.34 -4.22
C SER A 61 -10.81 -21.19 -3.83
N HIS A 62 -9.87 -20.59 -3.10
CA HIS A 62 -8.66 -21.28 -2.66
C HIS A 62 -9.07 -22.39 -1.69
N LEU A 63 -9.07 -23.65 -2.16
CA LEU A 63 -9.25 -24.78 -1.27
C LEU A 63 -7.95 -24.99 -0.50
N THR A 64 -7.96 -24.66 0.79
CA THR A 64 -6.82 -24.79 1.69
C THR A 64 -6.85 -26.10 2.47
N VAL A 65 -5.70 -26.69 2.73
CA VAL A 65 -5.59 -27.96 3.47
C VAL A 65 -4.40 -27.95 4.43
N TRP A 66 -4.60 -28.58 5.59
CA TRP A 66 -3.56 -28.92 6.56
C TRP A 66 -3.17 -30.38 6.40
N PHE A 67 -1.87 -30.68 6.39
CA PHE A 67 -1.43 -32.06 6.18
C PHE A 67 -0.01 -32.37 6.68
N ASP A 68 0.24 -33.65 6.95
CA ASP A 68 1.59 -34.19 7.08
C ASP A 68 2.15 -34.56 5.70
N ASN A 69 3.43 -34.27 5.48
CA ASN A 69 4.18 -34.68 4.29
C ASN A 69 4.93 -36.01 4.52
N GLU A 70 4.91 -36.89 3.51
CA GLU A 70 5.82 -38.02 3.35
C GLU A 70 6.68 -37.92 2.08
N LYS A 71 7.91 -38.42 2.15
CA LYS A 71 8.78 -38.56 0.99
C LYS A 71 8.59 -39.93 0.35
N THR A 72 8.29 -39.95 -0.93
CA THR A 72 8.14 -41.16 -1.76
C THR A 72 9.21 -41.20 -2.85
N ASP A 73 9.31 -42.31 -3.58
CA ASP A 73 10.21 -42.44 -4.74
C ASP A 73 9.91 -41.40 -5.84
N LYS A 74 8.67 -40.89 -5.88
CA LYS A 74 8.20 -39.87 -6.85
C LYS A 74 8.27 -38.44 -6.32
N GLY A 75 8.76 -38.23 -5.10
CA GLY A 75 8.84 -36.93 -4.43
C GLY A 75 7.93 -36.82 -3.22
N ASN A 76 7.68 -35.58 -2.78
CA ASN A 76 6.86 -35.32 -1.59
C ASN A 76 5.38 -35.54 -1.88
N ALA A 77 4.69 -36.20 -0.96
CA ALA A 77 3.27 -36.49 -1.05
C ALA A 77 2.55 -36.21 0.27
N LEU A 78 1.23 -36.01 0.19
CA LEU A 78 0.36 -35.92 1.36
C LEU A 78 0.26 -37.29 2.04
N ALA A 79 0.76 -37.37 3.26
CA ALA A 79 0.64 -38.55 4.12
C ALA A 79 -0.71 -38.60 4.82
N LYS A 80 -1.07 -37.49 5.47
CA LYS A 80 -2.27 -37.39 6.32
C LYS A 80 -2.89 -36.01 6.17
N HIS A 81 -4.18 -35.96 5.89
CA HIS A 81 -4.98 -34.73 5.82
C HIS A 81 -5.65 -34.45 7.17
N TRP A 82 -5.70 -33.18 7.55
CA TRP A 82 -6.42 -32.67 8.71
C TRP A 82 -7.53 -31.74 8.24
N HIS A 83 -8.77 -32.06 8.57
CA HIS A 83 -9.93 -31.24 8.19
C HIS A 83 -10.06 -30.01 9.09
N ASN A 84 -9.94 -30.22 10.40
CA ASN A 84 -9.96 -29.15 11.38
C ASN A 84 -8.56 -28.94 11.97
N VAL A 85 -8.17 -27.68 12.16
CA VAL A 85 -6.92 -27.31 12.82
C VAL A 85 -6.86 -27.89 14.23
N ASN A 86 -8.00 -27.95 14.92
CA ASN A 86 -8.11 -28.46 16.29
C ASN A 86 -7.84 -29.97 16.41
N ASP A 87 -7.87 -30.71 15.30
CA ASP A 87 -7.53 -32.14 15.28
C ASP A 87 -6.01 -32.37 15.21
N ILE A 88 -5.23 -31.33 14.89
CA ILE A 88 -3.78 -31.40 14.72
C ILE A 88 -3.11 -31.50 16.10
N PRO A 89 -2.11 -32.38 16.29
CA PRO A 89 -1.38 -32.47 17.55
C PRO A 89 -0.79 -31.12 17.96
N ASN A 90 -1.04 -30.69 19.21
CA ASN A 90 -0.66 -29.37 19.70
C ASN A 90 0.82 -29.02 19.46
N GLN A 91 1.74 -29.98 19.63
CA GLN A 91 3.16 -29.75 19.39
C GLN A 91 3.45 -29.36 17.93
N GLN A 92 2.77 -29.99 16.96
CA GLN A 92 2.95 -29.66 15.54
C GLN A 92 2.43 -28.26 15.23
N LEU A 93 1.32 -27.84 15.86
CA LEU A 93 0.80 -26.48 15.73
C LEU A 93 1.78 -25.46 16.29
N VAL A 94 2.31 -25.69 17.50
CA VAL A 94 3.31 -24.81 18.13
C VAL A 94 4.54 -24.66 17.24
N ASP A 95 5.08 -25.77 16.72
CA ASP A 95 6.26 -25.76 15.86
C ASP A 95 5.99 -25.01 14.54
N PHE A 96 4.78 -25.17 13.97
CA PHE A 96 4.39 -24.48 12.73
C PHE A 96 4.18 -22.97 12.97
N VAL A 97 3.51 -22.59 14.06
CA VAL A 97 3.30 -21.19 14.46
C VAL A 97 4.64 -20.50 14.66
N ALA A 98 5.61 -21.16 15.31
CA ALA A 98 6.97 -20.62 15.48
C ALA A 98 7.68 -20.39 14.14
N GLN A 99 7.63 -21.36 13.22
CA GLN A 99 8.21 -21.21 11.87
C GLN A 99 7.57 -20.07 11.08
N LEU A 100 6.23 -19.98 11.14
CA LEU A 100 5.48 -18.93 10.46
C LEU A 100 5.85 -17.55 11.04
N LYS A 101 5.96 -17.45 12.37
CA LYS A 101 6.42 -16.24 13.06
C LYS A 101 7.79 -15.80 12.57
N ASP A 102 8.76 -16.70 12.59
CA ASP A 102 10.14 -16.40 12.17
C ASP A 102 10.18 -15.92 10.72
N LYS A 103 9.35 -16.51 9.85
CA LYS A 103 9.22 -16.09 8.45
C LYS A 103 8.71 -14.66 8.30
N PHE A 104 7.67 -14.29 9.06
CA PHE A 104 7.12 -12.93 9.09
C PHE A 104 8.10 -11.91 9.67
N VAL A 105 8.84 -12.30 10.71
CA VAL A 105 9.82 -11.45 11.39
C VAL A 105 11.03 -11.19 10.49
N VAL A 106 11.64 -12.23 9.90
CA VAL A 106 12.85 -12.08 9.08
C VAL A 106 12.60 -11.39 7.73
N ASN A 107 11.35 -11.00 7.44
CA ASN A 107 10.93 -10.37 6.19
C ASN A 107 11.30 -11.24 4.98
N ALA A 108 11.09 -12.55 5.13
CA ALA A 108 11.20 -13.50 4.02
C ALA A 108 10.11 -13.21 2.97
N ARG A 109 10.21 -13.84 1.80
CA ARG A 109 9.14 -13.77 0.79
C ARG A 109 7.86 -14.38 1.37
N ILE A 110 6.97 -13.53 1.88
CA ILE A 110 5.63 -13.90 2.35
C ILE A 110 4.76 -14.13 1.12
N THR A 111 4.09 -15.27 1.11
CA THR A 111 3.19 -15.71 0.05
C THR A 111 1.73 -15.68 0.50
N GLN A 112 0.79 -15.75 -0.44
CA GLN A 112 -0.63 -15.82 -0.11
C GLN A 112 -0.97 -17.03 0.78
N THR A 113 -0.30 -18.16 0.54
CA THR A 113 -0.44 -19.38 1.34
C THR A 113 -0.06 -19.17 2.81
N ASP A 114 0.96 -18.34 3.10
CA ASP A 114 1.35 -18.01 4.48
C ASP A 114 0.26 -17.18 5.18
N ILE A 115 -0.31 -16.21 4.47
CA ILE A 115 -1.41 -15.37 4.98
C ILE A 115 -2.66 -16.22 5.24
N LEU A 116 -2.98 -17.14 4.33
CA LEU A 116 -4.10 -18.07 4.50
C LEU A 116 -3.88 -19.03 5.68
N ALA A 117 -2.64 -19.50 5.90
CA ALA A 117 -2.30 -20.32 7.05
C ALA A 117 -2.55 -19.55 8.36
N LEU A 118 -2.08 -18.30 8.42
CA LEU A 118 -2.30 -17.42 9.57
C LEU A 118 -3.80 -17.19 9.83
N LYS A 119 -4.58 -16.88 8.78
CA LYS A 119 -6.05 -16.73 8.89
C LYS A 119 -6.69 -17.99 9.46
N SER A 120 -6.31 -19.16 8.96
CA SER A 120 -6.84 -20.44 9.45
C SER A 120 -6.52 -20.66 10.93
N LEU A 121 -5.29 -20.35 11.38
CA LEU A 121 -4.88 -20.49 12.78
C LEU A 121 -5.62 -19.52 13.71
N ILE A 122 -5.85 -18.28 13.25
CA ILE A 122 -6.58 -17.25 14.01
C ILE A 122 -8.06 -17.63 14.17
N LEU A 123 -8.70 -18.12 13.11
CA LEU A 123 -10.11 -18.53 13.12
C LEU A 123 -10.35 -19.79 13.97
N SER A 124 -9.32 -20.59 14.21
CA SER A 124 -9.39 -21.78 15.08
C SER A 124 -8.94 -21.51 16.53
N ASP A 125 -8.72 -20.24 16.90
CA ASP A 125 -8.26 -19.83 18.24
C ASP A 125 -6.94 -20.49 18.71
N VAL A 126 -6.12 -21.01 17.77
CA VAL A 126 -4.81 -21.58 18.08
C VAL A 126 -3.83 -20.50 18.52
N ILE A 127 -3.92 -19.31 17.92
CA ILE A 127 -3.12 -18.15 18.31
C ILE A 127 -3.90 -17.36 19.35
N THR A 128 -3.41 -17.35 20.57
CA THR A 128 -4.05 -16.65 21.70
C THR A 128 -4.03 -15.13 21.52
N ALA A 129 -4.90 -14.41 22.23
CA ALA A 129 -4.90 -12.94 22.20
C ALA A 129 -3.56 -12.32 22.62
N THR A 130 -2.88 -12.95 23.59
CA THR A 130 -1.54 -12.55 24.05
C THR A 130 -0.50 -12.75 22.96
N GLU A 131 -0.53 -13.88 22.26
CA GLU A 131 0.38 -14.12 21.13
C GLU A 131 0.11 -13.19 19.95
N LYS A 132 -1.17 -12.94 19.62
CA LYS A 132 -1.55 -11.94 18.60
C LYS A 132 -0.89 -10.60 18.92
N SER A 133 -1.04 -10.12 20.16
CA SER A 133 -0.47 -8.86 20.63
C SER A 133 1.06 -8.84 20.50
N ALA A 134 1.74 -9.92 20.89
CA ALA A 134 3.19 -10.05 20.76
C ALA A 134 3.66 -10.06 19.29
N TRP A 135 2.90 -10.71 18.38
CA TRP A 135 3.19 -10.68 16.94
C TRP A 135 3.01 -9.28 16.36
N ILE A 136 1.93 -8.59 16.74
CA ILE A 136 1.67 -7.22 16.31
C ILE A 136 2.80 -6.28 16.76
N GLU A 137 3.26 -6.40 18.01
CA GLU A 137 4.36 -5.60 18.51
C GLU A 137 5.64 -5.84 17.69
N GLN A 138 5.99 -7.11 17.45
CA GLN A 138 7.19 -7.46 16.66
C GLN A 138 7.08 -7.02 15.20
N LEU A 139 5.91 -7.22 14.58
CA LEU A 139 5.62 -6.74 13.23
C LEU A 139 5.62 -5.22 13.16
N THR A 140 5.15 -4.52 14.18
CA THR A 140 5.15 -3.05 14.26
C THR A 140 6.57 -2.51 14.45
N ILE A 141 7.38 -3.15 15.29
CA ILE A 141 8.81 -2.84 15.46
C ILE A 141 9.55 -3.07 14.13
N HIS A 142 9.21 -4.12 13.38
CA HIS A 142 9.74 -4.33 12.03
C HIS A 142 9.14 -3.38 10.98
N ALA A 143 7.88 -2.98 11.11
CA ALA A 143 7.25 -1.96 10.27
C ALA A 143 7.83 -0.56 10.54
N HIS A 144 8.37 -0.34 11.75
CA HIS A 144 9.21 0.81 12.09
C HIS A 144 10.60 0.74 11.41
N TRP A 145 11.03 -0.42 10.95
CA TRP A 145 12.38 -0.65 10.45
C TRP A 145 12.41 -1.21 9.04
N LYS A 146 12.38 -0.28 8.09
CA LYS A 146 13.59 0.05 7.34
C LYS A 146 13.44 1.48 6.86
N LYS A 147 14.18 2.41 7.48
CA LYS A 147 15.01 3.51 6.90
C LYS A 147 14.68 4.13 5.54
N THR A 148 13.53 3.85 4.96
CA THR A 148 13.16 4.09 3.58
C THR A 148 11.76 4.64 3.61
N GLU A 149 11.54 5.71 2.86
CA GLU A 149 10.24 6.35 2.68
C GLU A 149 9.28 5.46 1.86
N LEU A 150 9.50 4.15 1.84
CA LEU A 150 8.74 3.20 1.04
C LEU A 150 7.40 2.88 1.71
N SER A 151 6.40 2.65 0.87
CA SER A 151 5.08 2.17 1.25
C SER A 151 5.15 0.81 1.95
N SER A 152 4.27 0.58 2.92
CA SER A 152 4.04 -0.74 3.53
C SER A 152 3.85 -1.79 2.43
N PRO A 153 4.53 -2.96 2.49
CA PRO A 153 4.25 -4.02 1.53
C PRO A 153 2.82 -4.55 1.74
N HIS A 154 2.12 -4.88 0.65
CA HIS A 154 0.71 -5.30 0.68
C HIS A 154 0.44 -6.46 1.66
N TRP A 155 1.37 -7.41 1.77
CA TRP A 155 1.22 -8.55 2.69
C TRP A 155 1.14 -8.12 4.16
N LEU A 156 1.82 -7.03 4.55
CA LEU A 156 1.82 -6.57 5.93
C LEU A 156 0.44 -6.02 6.29
N ASP A 157 -0.18 -5.28 5.36
CA ASP A 157 -1.54 -4.79 5.53
C ASP A 157 -2.53 -5.95 5.69
N GLU A 158 -2.41 -7.00 4.86
CA GLU A 158 -3.24 -8.19 4.99
C GLU A 158 -3.04 -8.90 6.33
N VAL A 159 -1.79 -9.11 6.75
CA VAL A 159 -1.45 -9.77 8.02
C VAL A 159 -1.93 -8.98 9.22
N SER A 160 -1.73 -7.66 9.22
CA SER A 160 -2.27 -6.77 10.25
C SER A 160 -3.78 -6.90 10.33
N CYS A 161 -4.49 -6.86 9.19
CA CYS A 161 -5.95 -7.06 9.16
C CYS A 161 -6.36 -8.42 9.73
N CYS A 162 -5.58 -9.48 9.51
CA CYS A 162 -5.86 -10.80 10.09
C CYS A 162 -5.73 -10.81 11.62
N LEU A 163 -4.69 -10.16 12.14
CA LEU A 163 -4.34 -10.18 13.56
C LEU A 163 -5.20 -9.22 14.40
N LEU A 164 -5.49 -8.04 13.84
CA LEU A 164 -6.12 -6.92 14.54
C LEU A 164 -7.59 -6.74 14.17
N GLY A 165 -8.00 -7.13 12.96
CA GLY A 165 -9.23 -6.64 12.35
C GLY A 165 -8.99 -5.38 11.52
N GLU A 166 -9.98 -5.00 10.70
CA GLU A 166 -9.88 -3.87 9.77
C GLU A 166 -9.80 -2.51 10.50
N GLU A 167 -10.61 -2.32 11.53
CA GLU A 167 -10.72 -1.06 12.27
C GLU A 167 -9.44 -0.76 13.05
N GLU A 168 -8.96 -1.73 13.83
CA GLU A 168 -7.73 -1.62 14.61
C GLU A 168 -6.49 -1.49 13.70
N THR A 169 -6.48 -2.18 12.55
CA THR A 169 -5.41 -2.01 11.55
C THR A 169 -5.39 -0.58 11.01
N LEU A 170 -6.55 -0.02 10.69
CA LEU A 170 -6.66 1.36 10.23
C LEU A 170 -6.22 2.35 11.32
N ALA A 171 -6.59 2.10 12.59
CA ALA A 171 -6.17 2.91 13.73
C ALA A 171 -4.64 2.87 13.91
N LEU A 172 -4.02 1.69 13.82
CA LEU A 172 -2.57 1.53 13.89
C LEU A 172 -1.86 2.26 12.74
N LYS A 173 -2.37 2.15 11.50
CA LYS A 173 -1.82 2.90 10.35
C LYS A 173 -1.84 4.41 10.59
N ARG A 174 -2.96 4.95 11.09
CA ARG A 174 -3.08 6.37 11.46
C ARG A 174 -2.07 6.76 12.55
N GLN A 175 -1.87 5.92 13.56
CA GLN A 175 -0.89 6.16 14.62
C GLN A 175 0.55 6.19 14.09
N ILE A 176 0.94 5.21 13.26
CA ILE A 176 2.28 5.16 12.64
C ILE A 176 2.50 6.38 11.75
N GLN A 177 1.50 6.75 10.95
CA GLN A 177 1.56 7.92 10.09
C GLN A 177 1.71 9.21 10.92
N LYS A 178 0.94 9.35 12.02
CA LYS A 178 1.08 10.46 12.96
C LYS A 178 2.51 10.55 13.52
N GLN A 179 3.08 9.45 13.98
CA GLN A 179 4.46 9.41 14.48
C GLN A 179 5.49 9.81 13.42
N LYS A 180 5.31 9.36 12.16
CA LYS A 180 6.16 9.79 11.03
C LYS A 180 6.07 11.30 10.81
N PHE A 181 4.87 11.87 10.88
CA PHE A 181 4.69 13.32 10.75
C PHE A 181 5.24 14.09 11.94
N GLU A 182 5.11 13.59 13.17
CA GLU A 182 5.73 14.17 14.36
C GLU A 182 7.26 14.23 14.20
N ALA A 183 7.88 13.13 13.76
CA ALA A 183 9.32 13.09 13.51
C ALA A 183 9.76 14.08 12.42
N ARG A 184 9.02 14.16 11.30
CA ARG A 184 9.28 15.16 10.24
C ARG A 184 9.06 16.59 10.73
N CYS A 185 8.01 16.84 11.51
CA CYS A 185 7.74 18.15 12.09
C CYS A 185 8.87 18.57 13.03
N THR A 186 9.40 17.67 13.85
CA THR A 186 10.57 17.97 14.70
C THR A 186 11.77 18.39 13.85
N LYS A 187 12.10 17.63 12.79
CA LYS A 187 13.15 17.99 11.82
C LYS A 187 12.94 19.40 11.24
N TYR A 188 11.73 19.71 10.78
CA TYR A 188 11.44 21.01 10.14
C TYR A 188 11.23 22.16 11.13
N LYS A 189 10.93 21.90 12.40
CA LYS A 189 10.94 22.91 13.46
C LYS A 189 12.36 23.38 13.78
N GLU A 190 13.34 22.47 13.73
CA GLU A 190 14.75 22.80 13.91
C GLU A 190 15.33 23.54 12.70
N ASN A 191 15.01 23.07 11.49
CA ASN A 191 15.39 23.72 10.25
C ASN A 191 14.34 23.47 9.15
N ALA A 192 13.53 24.48 8.87
CA ALA A 192 12.48 24.39 7.86
C ALA A 192 12.98 24.46 6.41
N THR A 193 14.29 24.60 6.18
CA THR A 193 14.87 24.63 4.83
C THR A 193 14.46 23.39 4.04
N ASP A 194 14.03 23.60 2.80
CA ASP A 194 13.67 22.55 1.85
C ASP A 194 12.34 21.82 2.13
N ILE A 195 11.56 22.23 3.14
CA ILE A 195 10.24 21.64 3.41
C ILE A 195 9.32 21.68 2.19
N ARG A 196 9.45 22.70 1.33
CA ARG A 196 8.65 22.84 0.09
C ARG A 196 8.81 21.68 -0.89
N ASN A 197 9.92 20.94 -0.81
CA ASN A 197 10.23 19.80 -1.67
C ASN A 197 9.86 18.46 -1.04
N ASP A 198 9.46 18.43 0.23
CA ASP A 198 8.91 17.25 0.88
C ASP A 198 7.39 17.17 0.63
N ASP A 199 7.00 16.35 -0.34
CA ASP A 199 5.60 16.16 -0.73
C ASP A 199 4.70 15.70 0.43
N ALA A 200 5.24 14.89 1.36
CA ALA A 200 4.44 14.39 2.48
C ALA A 200 4.12 15.50 3.49
N MET A 201 4.88 16.61 3.50
CA MET A 201 4.67 17.74 4.41
C MET A 201 3.68 18.79 3.88
N ARG A 202 3.14 18.61 2.67
CA ARG A 202 2.24 19.59 2.04
C ARG A 202 1.00 19.88 2.86
N HIS A 203 0.36 18.84 3.40
CA HIS A 203 -0.89 18.94 4.16
C HIS A 203 -0.69 18.77 5.68
N VAL A 204 0.56 18.67 6.12
CA VAL A 204 0.91 18.45 7.52
C VAL A 204 1.15 19.78 8.21
N CYS A 205 0.45 20.01 9.31
CA CYS A 205 0.64 21.19 10.12
C CYS A 205 1.95 21.10 10.91
N LEU A 206 2.91 22.01 10.69
CA LEU A 206 4.16 22.01 11.46
C LEU A 206 3.96 22.19 12.97
N ASN A 207 2.91 22.92 13.39
CA ASN A 207 2.67 23.17 14.81
C ASN A 207 2.33 21.89 15.59
N CYS A 208 1.29 21.15 15.17
CA CYS A 208 0.75 19.99 15.87
C CYS A 208 0.86 18.64 15.14
N ALA A 209 1.58 18.58 14.01
CA ALA A 209 1.81 17.38 13.20
C ALA A 209 0.55 16.67 12.65
N SER A 210 -0.61 17.33 12.67
CA SER A 210 -1.83 16.75 12.10
C SER A 210 -1.78 16.76 10.58
N ASP A 211 -2.18 15.65 9.96
CA ASP A 211 -2.38 15.53 8.51
C ASP A 211 -3.77 16.05 8.10
N ASN A 212 -3.82 17.00 7.17
CA ASN A 212 -5.06 17.59 6.67
C ASN A 212 -5.45 17.05 5.28
N THR A 213 -4.84 15.95 4.81
CA THR A 213 -5.10 15.37 3.48
C THR A 213 -6.57 15.00 3.27
N ASP A 214 -7.20 14.34 4.24
CA ASP A 214 -8.61 13.92 4.15
C ASP A 214 -9.58 15.11 3.99
N TYR A 215 -9.26 16.26 4.60
CA TYR A 215 -10.07 17.47 4.49
C TYR A 215 -10.02 18.07 3.08
N LYS A 216 -8.85 18.04 2.44
CA LYS A 216 -8.69 18.46 1.05
C LYS A 216 -9.51 17.59 0.09
N ILE A 217 -9.53 16.27 0.30
CA ILE A 217 -10.20 15.32 -0.60
C ILE A 217 -11.72 15.46 -0.52
N LYS A 218 -12.28 15.65 0.68
CA LYS A 218 -13.74 15.63 0.86
C LYS A 218 -14.47 16.89 0.33
N PHE A 219 -13.76 17.91 -0.17
CA PHE A 219 -14.31 19.25 -0.51
C PHE A 219 -15.16 19.91 0.60
N ALA A 220 -15.17 19.29 1.78
CA ALA A 220 -15.87 19.70 2.97
C ALA A 220 -14.87 20.43 3.87
N ASP A 221 -14.19 21.42 3.30
CA ASP A 221 -13.57 22.45 4.12
C ASP A 221 -14.69 23.43 4.50
N PRO A 222 -15.23 23.39 5.73
CA PRO A 222 -16.18 24.40 6.19
C PRO A 222 -15.55 25.81 6.19
N TYR A 223 -14.23 25.88 6.06
CA TYR A 223 -13.43 27.09 5.96
C TYR A 223 -12.83 27.26 4.55
N LYS A 224 -13.59 26.92 3.49
CA LYS A 224 -13.30 27.46 2.14
C LYS A 224 -12.80 28.90 2.33
N PRO A 225 -11.61 29.25 1.83
CA PRO A 225 -11.07 30.60 2.00
C PRO A 225 -12.18 31.55 1.59
N VAL A 226 -12.54 32.48 2.49
CA VAL A 226 -13.70 33.38 2.35
C VAL A 226 -13.66 33.98 0.95
N THR A 227 -14.40 33.36 0.02
CA THR A 227 -14.36 33.68 -1.41
C THR A 227 -15.06 35.00 -1.70
N GLU A 228 -15.47 35.74 -0.68
CA GLU A 228 -15.99 37.10 -0.86
C GLU A 228 -14.91 38.04 -1.41
N PHE A 229 -13.62 37.76 -1.16
CA PHE A 229 -12.51 38.63 -1.60
C PHE A 229 -11.84 38.21 -2.91
N VAL A 230 -12.07 36.98 -3.39
CA VAL A 230 -11.38 36.47 -4.57
C VAL A 230 -12.42 36.07 -5.62
N PRO A 231 -12.55 36.83 -6.72
CA PRO A 231 -13.53 36.54 -7.75
C PRO A 231 -13.43 35.09 -8.23
N THR A 232 -14.57 34.49 -8.59
CA THR A 232 -14.72 33.05 -8.93
C THR A 232 -13.77 32.53 -10.03
N TYR A 233 -13.16 33.42 -10.82
CA TYR A 233 -12.14 33.08 -11.81
C TYR A 233 -10.73 32.81 -11.22
N TRP A 234 -10.51 33.04 -9.91
CA TRP A 234 -9.25 32.81 -9.20
C TRP A 234 -9.32 31.72 -8.14
N VAL A 235 -10.33 30.85 -8.16
CA VAL A 235 -10.50 29.76 -7.16
C VAL A 235 -9.25 28.90 -6.96
N HIS A 236 -8.35 28.88 -7.94
CA HIS A 236 -7.07 28.19 -7.85
C HIS A 236 -6.10 28.86 -6.85
N SER A 237 -6.02 30.20 -6.76
CA SER A 237 -5.07 30.92 -5.87
C SER A 237 -5.26 30.57 -4.39
N ALA A 238 -6.51 30.39 -3.99
CA ALA A 238 -6.91 30.03 -2.65
C ALA A 238 -6.68 28.54 -2.32
N GLN A 239 -6.42 27.67 -3.32
CA GLN A 239 -6.11 26.24 -3.11
C GLN A 239 -4.77 26.00 -2.41
N GLY A 240 -3.86 26.98 -2.43
CA GLY A 240 -2.56 26.88 -1.78
C GLY A 240 -2.60 27.16 -0.29
N TYR A 241 -3.58 27.94 0.17
CA TYR A 241 -3.77 28.24 1.58
C TYR A 241 -4.29 27.00 2.31
N GLN A 242 -3.69 26.69 3.44
CA GLN A 242 -4.04 25.58 4.30
C GLN A 242 -4.30 26.11 5.70
N ARG A 243 -5.27 25.51 6.38
CA ARG A 243 -5.55 25.76 7.80
C ARG A 243 -5.66 24.44 8.54
N CYS A 244 -4.93 24.32 9.63
CA CYS A 244 -4.93 23.12 10.46
C CYS A 244 -6.26 23.00 11.20
N GLN A 245 -6.95 21.87 11.04
CA GLN A 245 -8.22 21.65 11.73
C GLN A 245 -8.06 21.42 13.25
N HIS A 246 -6.85 21.06 13.69
CA HIS A 246 -6.58 20.77 15.11
C HIS A 246 -6.14 22.01 15.91
N CYS A 247 -5.32 22.89 15.32
CA CYS A 247 -4.77 24.06 16.03
C CYS A 247 -4.95 25.39 15.31
N ALA A 248 -5.71 25.42 14.21
CA ALA A 248 -5.99 26.60 13.39
C ALA A 248 -4.76 27.30 12.80
N THR A 249 -3.55 26.74 12.92
CA THR A 249 -2.35 27.27 12.25
C THR A 249 -2.55 27.28 10.74
N GLU A 250 -2.21 28.40 10.13
CA GLU A 250 -2.35 28.65 8.70
C GLU A 250 -0.98 28.64 8.03
N TRP A 251 -0.94 28.14 6.80
CA TRP A 251 0.25 28.18 5.95
C TRP A 251 -0.15 28.19 4.47
N TYR A 252 0.75 28.64 3.63
CA TYR A 252 0.58 28.69 2.19
C TYR A 252 1.61 27.79 1.50
N ILE A 253 1.12 26.81 0.76
CA ILE A 253 1.95 25.95 -0.08
C ILE A 253 1.29 25.71 -1.43
N ASN A 254 2.03 25.96 -2.51
CA ASN A 254 1.56 25.64 -3.85
C ASN A 254 2.68 25.47 -4.87
N HIS A 255 2.31 24.97 -6.05
CA HIS A 255 3.08 25.22 -7.25
C HIS A 255 3.02 26.72 -7.61
N CYS A 256 4.10 27.22 -8.19
CA CYS A 256 4.16 28.58 -8.67
C CYS A 256 3.10 28.79 -9.75
N TRP A 257 2.25 29.80 -9.56
CA TRP A 257 1.22 30.21 -10.50
C TRP A 257 1.71 30.55 -11.90
N SER A 258 2.96 30.99 -12.03
CA SER A 258 3.49 31.50 -13.29
C SER A 258 4.16 30.39 -14.11
N CYS A 259 4.96 29.53 -13.49
CA CYS A 259 5.70 28.50 -14.24
C CYS A 259 5.21 27.07 -13.99
N HIS A 260 4.26 26.86 -13.06
CA HIS A 260 3.70 25.58 -12.60
C HIS A 260 4.71 24.53 -12.10
N SER A 261 6.02 24.78 -12.27
CA SER A 261 7.11 23.85 -12.00
C SER A 261 7.91 24.21 -10.76
N GLY A 262 7.88 25.47 -10.33
CA GLY A 262 8.48 25.90 -9.07
C GLY A 262 7.55 25.64 -7.91
N ARG A 263 8.09 25.42 -6.71
CA ARG A 263 7.31 25.27 -5.49
C ARG A 263 7.52 26.46 -4.57
N VAL A 264 6.46 26.86 -3.89
CA VAL A 264 6.47 27.91 -2.89
C VAL A 264 5.81 27.37 -1.63
N ASP A 265 6.44 27.59 -0.50
CA ASP A 265 5.96 27.23 0.83
C ASP A 265 6.40 28.34 1.78
N ASP A 266 5.46 28.99 2.46
CA ASP A 266 5.76 30.07 3.40
C ASP A 266 6.45 29.61 4.68
N ARG A 267 6.41 28.30 4.96
CA ARG A 267 7.13 27.67 6.07
C ARG A 267 8.61 27.49 5.75
N ASP A 268 8.98 27.42 4.47
CA ASP A 268 10.37 27.26 4.03
C ASP A 268 11.09 28.63 4.02
N PRO A 269 12.09 28.87 4.87
CA PRO A 269 12.84 30.12 4.90
C PRO A 269 13.61 30.38 3.60
N ALA A 270 13.90 29.34 2.81
CA ALA A 270 14.52 29.49 1.49
C ALA A 270 13.52 29.91 0.42
N THR A 271 12.23 30.06 0.72
CA THR A 271 11.22 30.62 -0.20
C THR A 271 11.29 32.14 -0.13
N PRO A 272 11.84 32.83 -1.16
CA PRO A 272 11.98 34.27 -1.11
C PRO A 272 10.62 34.98 -1.02
N ARG A 273 10.59 36.21 -0.50
CA ARG A 273 9.38 37.06 -0.45
C ARG A 273 9.52 38.23 -1.43
N CYS A 274 8.46 38.61 -2.14
CA CYS A 274 8.45 39.87 -2.92
C CYS A 274 8.47 41.04 -1.93
N GLY A 275 9.49 41.91 -2.00
CA GLY A 275 9.58 43.07 -1.10
C GLY A 275 8.44 44.08 -1.22
N ALA A 276 7.65 44.03 -2.30
CA ALA A 276 6.52 44.94 -2.52
C ALA A 276 5.17 44.39 -2.04
N CYS A 277 4.88 43.09 -2.24
CA CYS A 277 3.60 42.49 -1.85
C CYS A 277 3.70 41.47 -0.72
N ASN A 278 4.91 41.11 -0.29
CA ASN A 278 5.21 40.10 0.74
C ASN A 278 4.73 38.66 0.42
N TRP A 279 4.32 38.38 -0.82
CA TRP A 279 3.99 37.02 -1.26
C TRP A 279 5.24 36.18 -1.51
N CYS A 280 5.10 34.85 -1.37
CA CYS A 280 6.14 33.89 -1.75
C CYS A 280 6.52 34.05 -3.22
N LYS A 281 7.82 34.20 -3.46
CA LYS A 281 8.44 34.38 -4.76
C LYS A 281 9.02 33.04 -5.21
N CYS A 282 8.71 32.64 -6.44
CA CYS A 282 9.21 31.39 -6.99
C CYS A 282 10.71 31.48 -7.27
N SER A 283 11.50 30.50 -6.80
CA SER A 283 12.93 30.45 -7.09
C SER A 283 13.24 30.22 -8.58
N LYS A 284 12.36 29.55 -9.34
CA LYS A 284 12.55 29.26 -10.77
C LYS A 284 12.26 30.46 -11.68
N CYS A 285 11.07 31.03 -11.60
CA CYS A 285 10.62 32.12 -12.50
C CYS A 285 10.57 33.50 -11.84
N GLN A 286 10.90 33.59 -10.55
CA GLN A 286 10.90 34.85 -9.78
C GLN A 286 9.52 35.51 -9.59
N SER A 287 8.43 34.92 -10.10
CA SER A 287 7.04 35.39 -9.92
C SER A 287 6.54 35.19 -8.50
N CYS A 288 5.80 36.18 -7.97
CA CYS A 288 5.21 36.15 -6.62
C CYS A 288 3.67 36.10 -6.60
N SER A 289 3.02 36.41 -7.71
CA SER A 289 1.56 36.31 -7.89
C SER A 289 1.24 35.97 -9.35
N LEU A 290 0.02 35.51 -9.61
CA LEU A 290 -0.45 35.23 -10.98
C LEU A 290 -0.56 36.49 -11.85
N MET A 291 -0.68 37.68 -11.24
CA MET A 291 -0.76 38.96 -11.97
C MET A 291 0.49 39.82 -11.81
N GLY A 292 1.52 39.31 -11.14
CA GLY A 292 2.72 40.07 -10.78
C GLY A 292 2.54 40.96 -9.54
N CYS A 293 3.65 41.51 -9.05
CA CYS A 293 3.69 42.64 -8.10
C CYS A 293 4.39 43.82 -8.80
N SER A 294 4.37 45.02 -8.22
CA SER A 294 5.07 46.18 -8.79
C SER A 294 6.58 45.97 -9.04
N THR A 295 7.19 44.97 -8.41
CA THR A 295 8.61 44.61 -8.57
C THR A 295 8.85 43.35 -9.41
N ASN A 296 7.78 42.70 -9.87
CA ASN A 296 7.86 41.69 -10.90
C ASN A 296 6.66 41.88 -11.80
N PRO A 297 6.78 42.74 -12.84
CA PRO A 297 5.74 42.80 -13.84
C PRO A 297 5.61 41.38 -14.35
N TYR A 298 4.44 40.79 -14.12
CA TYR A 298 3.98 39.78 -15.04
C TYR A 298 4.07 40.48 -16.38
N SER A 299 5.07 40.08 -17.15
CA SER A 299 5.26 40.58 -18.48
C SER A 299 3.99 40.15 -19.19
N LYS A 300 3.09 41.11 -19.44
CA LYS A 300 1.98 40.93 -20.38
C LYS A 300 2.46 40.32 -21.70
N ASP A 301 3.77 40.40 -21.96
CA ASP A 301 4.46 39.98 -23.17
C ASP A 301 5.20 38.64 -23.06
N ASN A 302 5.48 38.11 -21.86
CA ASN A 302 6.11 36.80 -21.65
C ASN A 302 5.10 35.83 -21.06
N LYS A 303 4.15 35.42 -21.90
CA LYS A 303 3.75 34.02 -21.90
C LYS A 303 5.05 33.22 -21.95
N TYR A 304 5.28 32.32 -21.02
CA TYR A 304 6.15 31.20 -21.34
C TYR A 304 5.51 30.52 -22.56
N VAL A 305 6.04 30.87 -23.72
CA VAL A 305 6.44 29.93 -24.75
C VAL A 305 7.06 28.71 -24.05
N ASP A 306 6.20 27.80 -23.61
CA ASP A 306 6.46 26.42 -23.94
C ASP A 306 6.47 26.38 -25.48
N ALA A 307 7.64 26.63 -26.07
CA ALA A 307 7.94 25.91 -27.29
C ALA A 307 7.85 24.45 -26.84
N ALA A 308 6.71 23.81 -27.13
CA ALA A 308 6.53 22.38 -26.95
C ALA A 308 7.82 21.69 -27.42
N PRO A 309 8.36 20.70 -26.67
CA PRO A 309 9.54 20.00 -27.12
C PRO A 309 9.30 19.59 -28.57
N LYS A 310 10.16 20.07 -29.49
CA LYS A 310 10.07 19.71 -30.90
C LYS A 310 10.14 18.20 -30.97
N VAL A 311 8.98 17.57 -31.15
CA VAL A 311 8.90 16.18 -31.57
C VAL A 311 9.54 16.18 -32.95
N THR A 312 10.80 15.77 -33.04
CA THR A 312 11.41 15.44 -34.32
C THR A 312 10.70 14.20 -34.81
N SER A 313 9.67 14.40 -35.64
CA SER A 313 9.05 13.37 -36.45
C SER A 313 10.06 12.91 -37.50
N SER A 314 10.87 11.92 -37.13
CA SER A 314 11.56 11.07 -38.08
C SER A 314 11.65 9.66 -37.50
N ILE A 315 10.48 9.03 -37.40
CA ILE A 315 10.38 7.57 -37.53
C ILE A 315 9.39 7.34 -38.66
N VAL A 316 9.94 6.95 -39.80
CA VAL A 316 9.23 6.32 -40.90
C VAL A 316 8.60 5.06 -40.34
N ALA A 317 7.29 5.05 -40.16
CA ALA A 317 6.56 3.80 -40.03
C ALA A 317 6.56 3.15 -41.43
N LYS A 318 7.18 1.97 -41.53
CA LYS A 318 6.87 1.03 -42.59
C LYS A 318 5.54 0.38 -42.23
N ASP A 319 4.57 0.52 -43.12
CA ASP A 319 3.38 -0.30 -43.16
C ASP A 319 3.80 -1.76 -43.37
N GLU A 320 3.46 -2.64 -42.44
CA GLU A 320 3.25 -4.07 -42.68
C GLU A 320 2.03 -4.53 -41.85
N ASP A 321 0.91 -4.67 -42.57
CA ASP A 321 -0.16 -5.66 -42.45
C ASP A 321 -0.50 -6.27 -41.07
N PHE A 322 -1.69 -5.90 -40.57
CA PHE A 322 -2.48 -6.77 -39.69
C PHE A 322 -3.86 -7.00 -40.31
N GLU A 323 -4.03 -8.18 -40.92
CA GLU A 323 -5.34 -8.72 -41.29
C GLU A 323 -6.17 -8.95 -40.02
N ILE A 324 -7.35 -8.36 -40.00
CA ILE A 324 -8.43 -8.70 -39.08
C ILE A 324 -9.27 -9.78 -39.76
N LEU A 325 -9.17 -11.01 -39.27
CA LEU A 325 -10.13 -12.07 -39.58
C LEU A 325 -11.30 -12.00 -38.59
N PHE A 326 -12.50 -11.94 -39.17
CA PHE A 326 -13.81 -12.02 -38.50
C PHE A 326 -14.11 -13.43 -37.99
#